data_AF-A0A8H7M5K5-F1
#
_entry.id   AF-A0A8H7M5K5-F1
#
_cell.length_a   1.000
_cell.length_b   1.000
_cell.length_c   1.000
_cell.angle_alpha   90.00
_cell.angle_beta   90.00
_cell.angle_gamma   90.00
#
_symmetry.space_group_name_H-M   'P 1'
#
loop_
_entity.id
_entity.type
_entity.pdbx_description
1 polymer ?
#
loop_
_entity_poly.entity_id
_entity_poly.type
_entity_poly.pdbx_seq_one_letter_code
_entity_poly.pdbx_strand_id
1 'polypeptide(L)'
;MLIEPTESESLHEIDRFCEAMIQIRKEAEDVITGVQPRDNNLIKNAPHPMSVIGRVGPVSSFFIDRLRKGLADRRIRPYSRETAAFPLSWLKQRKFWPTVGRVDDAYGDINLVCECPSVDELAEQGL
;
A
#
# COMPACT_ATOMS: atom_id res chain seq x y z
N MET A 1 16.04 8.12 -7.68
CA MET A 1 16.48 6.86 -7.03
C MET A 1 17.81 6.46 -7.62
N LEU A 2 18.73 5.95 -6.81
CA LEU A 2 19.94 5.26 -7.27
C LEU A 2 19.60 3.75 -7.33
N ILE A 3 20.00 3.07 -8.40
CA ILE A 3 19.62 1.66 -8.66
C ILE A 3 20.89 0.89 -9.03
N GLU A 4 21.15 -0.20 -8.32
CA GLU A 4 22.30 -1.09 -8.51
C GLU A 4 21.79 -2.54 -8.63
N PRO A 5 21.73 -3.12 -9.85
CA PRO A 5 21.20 -4.47 -10.04
C PRO A 5 22.16 -5.59 -9.61
N THR A 6 23.47 -5.33 -9.51
CA THR A 6 24.53 -6.35 -9.36
C THR A 6 24.62 -7.33 -10.54
N GLU A 7 25.72 -8.06 -10.62
CA GLU A 7 25.99 -9.07 -11.65
C GLU A 7 25.24 -10.39 -11.44
N SER A 8 24.64 -10.60 -10.27
CA SER A 8 23.94 -11.84 -9.93
C SER A 8 22.51 -11.90 -10.47
N GLU A 9 21.97 -10.76 -10.90
CA GLU A 9 20.60 -10.66 -11.42
C GLU A 9 20.54 -11.04 -12.91
N SER A 10 19.58 -11.88 -13.27
CA SER A 10 19.36 -12.24 -14.66
C SER A 10 18.73 -11.08 -15.44
N LEU A 11 18.93 -11.04 -16.76
CA LEU A 11 18.27 -10.04 -17.62
C LEU A 11 16.75 -10.04 -17.44
N HIS A 12 16.14 -11.22 -17.24
CA HIS A 12 14.71 -11.34 -17.01
C HIS A 12 14.25 -10.64 -15.71
N GLU A 13 15.05 -10.67 -14.64
CA GLU A 13 14.74 -9.93 -13.39
C GLU A 13 14.82 -8.42 -13.61
N ILE A 14 15.87 -7.97 -14.32
CA ILE A 14 16.07 -6.56 -14.67
C ILE A 14 14.92 -6.05 -15.52
N ASP A 15 14.48 -6.82 -16.52
CA ASP A 15 13.34 -6.46 -17.36
C ASP A 15 12.05 -6.31 -16.54
N ARG A 16 11.76 -7.23 -15.62
CA ARG A 16 10.57 -7.12 -14.75
C ARG A 16 10.60 -5.90 -13.86
N PHE A 17 11.78 -5.53 -13.35
CA PHE A 17 11.94 -4.30 -12.59
C PHE A 17 11.73 -3.06 -13.48
N CYS A 18 12.32 -3.04 -14.68
CA CYS A 18 12.13 -1.95 -15.66
C CYS A 18 10.65 -1.79 -16.06
N GLU A 19 9.95 -2.90 -16.34
CA GLU A 19 8.52 -2.89 -16.64
C GLU A 19 7.69 -2.36 -15.47
N ALA A 20 8.05 -2.69 -14.23
CA ALA A 20 7.41 -2.13 -13.04
C ALA A 20 7.64 -0.62 -12.93
N MET A 21 8.85 -0.13 -13.19
CA MET A 21 9.15 1.31 -13.20
C MET A 21 8.41 2.06 -14.32
N ILE A 22 8.29 1.46 -15.51
CA ILE A 22 7.49 2.00 -16.62
C ILE A 22 6.01 2.07 -16.23
N GLN A 23 5.49 1.03 -15.56
CA GLN A 23 4.11 1.03 -15.08
C GLN A 23 3.87 2.13 -14.03
N ILE A 24 4.77 2.30 -13.07
CA ILE A 24 4.72 3.41 -12.09
C ILE A 24 4.75 4.77 -12.79
N ARG A 25 5.55 4.92 -13.85
CA ARG A 25 5.60 6.15 -14.66
C ARG A 25 4.25 6.46 -15.33
N LYS A 26 3.52 5.44 -15.80
CA LYS A 26 2.16 5.59 -16.35
C LYS A 26 1.18 6.02 -15.26
N GLU A 27 1.23 5.41 -14.08
CA GLU A 27 0.40 5.82 -12.94
C GLU A 27 0.66 7.27 -12.53
N ALA A 28 1.91 7.72 -12.59
CA ALA A 28 2.25 9.12 -12.36
C ALA A 28 1.68 10.03 -13.46
N GLU A 29 1.70 9.59 -14.72
CA GLU A 29 1.10 10.33 -15.85
C GLU A 29 -0.41 10.47 -15.67
N ASP A 30 -1.11 9.43 -15.21
CA ASP A 30 -2.55 9.48 -14.93
C ASP A 30 -2.88 10.55 -13.87
N VAL A 31 -2.00 10.74 -12.89
CA VAL A 31 -2.16 11.80 -11.87
C VAL A 31 -1.83 13.19 -12.44
N ILE A 32 -0.83 13.30 -13.32
CA ILE A 32 -0.45 14.57 -13.97
C ILE A 32 -1.56 15.05 -14.90
N THR A 33 -2.11 14.14 -15.70
CA THR A 33 -3.16 14.41 -16.71
C THR A 33 -4.57 14.49 -16.10
N GLY A 34 -4.74 14.13 -14.83
CA GLY A 34 -6.00 14.24 -14.09
C GLY A 34 -6.95 13.05 -14.25
N VAL A 35 -6.50 11.94 -14.84
CA VAL A 35 -7.23 10.66 -14.88
C VAL A 35 -7.42 10.10 -13.46
N GLN A 36 -6.42 10.26 -12.59
CA GLN A 36 -6.53 9.94 -11.16
C GLN A 36 -6.38 11.19 -10.29
N PRO A 37 -7.09 11.27 -9.14
CA PRO A 37 -6.98 12.40 -8.24
C PRO A 37 -5.62 12.44 -7.57
N ARG A 38 -5.12 13.65 -7.28
CA ARG A 38 -3.77 13.87 -6.72
C ARG A 38 -3.58 13.34 -5.29
N ASP A 39 -4.65 13.28 -4.52
CA ASP A 39 -4.65 12.94 -3.09
C ASP A 39 -5.14 11.51 -2.81
N ASN A 40 -5.81 10.86 -3.75
CA ASN A 40 -6.38 9.53 -3.58
C ASN A 40 -6.13 8.61 -4.80
N ASN A 41 -4.87 8.29 -5.06
CA ASN A 41 -4.42 7.44 -6.18
C ASN A 41 -3.59 6.24 -5.68
N LEU A 42 -3.20 5.36 -6.61
CA LEU A 42 -2.38 4.17 -6.31
C LEU A 42 -1.08 4.51 -5.59
N ILE A 43 -0.33 5.51 -6.08
CA ILE A 43 0.98 5.89 -5.56
C ILE A 43 0.85 6.45 -4.14
N LYS A 44 -0.13 7.33 -3.89
CA LYS A 44 -0.36 7.95 -2.57
C LYS A 44 -0.83 6.95 -1.53
N ASN A 45 -1.49 5.89 -1.94
CA ASN A 45 -2.06 4.89 -1.03
C ASN A 45 -1.22 3.61 -0.89
N ALA A 46 -0.08 3.51 -1.61
CA ALA A 46 0.86 2.41 -1.47
C ALA A 46 1.63 2.48 -0.13
N PRO A 47 2.05 1.35 0.45
CA PRO A 47 1.82 -0.03 0.00
C PRO A 47 0.39 -0.52 0.25
N HIS A 48 0.02 -1.64 -0.39
CA HIS A 48 -1.32 -2.24 -0.31
C HIS A 48 -1.29 -3.61 0.40
N PRO A 49 -1.38 -3.65 1.75
CA PRO A 49 -1.49 -4.89 2.50
C PRO A 49 -2.76 -5.67 2.21
N MET A 50 -2.74 -6.97 2.51
CA MET A 50 -3.92 -7.83 2.39
C MET A 50 -5.10 -7.31 3.24
N SER A 51 -4.81 -6.77 4.43
CA SER A 51 -5.80 -6.16 5.33
C SER A 51 -6.47 -4.92 4.72
N VAL A 52 -5.77 -4.20 3.84
CA VAL A 52 -6.27 -3.04 3.10
C VAL A 52 -7.01 -3.50 1.84
N ILE A 53 -6.42 -4.38 1.03
CA ILE A 53 -7.04 -4.91 -0.19
C ILE A 53 -8.38 -5.57 0.11
N GLY A 54 -8.48 -6.32 1.21
CA GLY A 54 -9.73 -6.89 1.72
C GLY A 54 -10.87 -5.88 1.82
N ARG A 55 -10.53 -4.61 2.14
CA ARG A 55 -11.44 -3.49 2.36
C ARG A 55 -11.60 -2.55 1.15
N VAL A 56 -10.79 -2.69 0.10
CA VAL A 56 -10.92 -1.88 -1.13
C VAL A 56 -12.09 -2.40 -1.97
N GLY A 57 -13.03 -1.54 -2.35
CA GLY A 57 -14.19 -1.85 -3.20
C GLY A 57 -15.43 -0.99 -2.87
N PRO A 58 -16.42 -0.89 -3.79
CA PRO A 58 -17.66 -0.12 -3.57
C PRO A 58 -18.61 -0.80 -2.58
N VAL A 59 -18.37 -2.06 -2.24
CA VAL A 59 -19.20 -2.81 -1.29
C VAL A 59 -18.65 -2.56 0.11
N SER A 60 -19.21 -1.54 0.75
CA SER A 60 -19.16 -1.39 2.21
C SER A 60 -19.50 -2.74 2.82
N SER A 61 -18.58 -3.35 3.58
CA SER A 61 -19.00 -4.28 4.61
C SER A 61 -19.70 -3.44 5.68
N PHE A 62 -20.96 -3.11 5.40
CA PHE A 62 -21.87 -2.26 6.17
C PHE A 62 -21.94 -2.70 7.65
N PHE A 63 -21.57 -3.96 7.94
CA PHE A 63 -21.53 -4.55 9.27
C PHE A 63 -20.24 -4.25 10.07
N ILE A 64 -19.06 -4.19 9.43
CA ILE A 64 -17.78 -3.91 10.13
C ILE A 64 -17.51 -2.39 10.20
N ASP A 65 -18.19 -1.60 9.37
CA ASP A 65 -18.12 -0.13 9.39
C ASP A 65 -18.71 0.50 10.66
N ARG A 66 -19.77 -0.10 11.21
CA ARG A 66 -20.53 0.52 12.31
C ARG A 66 -19.83 0.47 13.68
N LEU A 67 -18.90 -0.47 13.89
CA LEU A 67 -18.23 -0.66 15.19
C LEU A 67 -17.01 0.24 15.42
N ARG A 68 -16.44 0.87 14.39
CA ARG A 68 -15.36 1.86 14.52
C ARG A 68 -15.92 3.28 14.28
N LYS A 69 -16.74 3.76 15.21
CA LYS A 69 -17.12 5.18 15.28
C LYS A 69 -15.86 6.02 15.54
N GLY A 70 -15.33 6.69 14.52
CA GLY A 70 -14.28 7.69 14.73
C GLY A 70 -13.43 8.05 13.51
N LEU A 71 -13.22 7.14 12.55
CA LEU A 71 -12.46 7.44 11.33
C LEU A 71 -13.40 7.68 10.15
N ALA A 72 -13.76 8.94 9.94
CA ALA A 72 -14.52 9.43 8.80
C ALA A 72 -13.76 9.40 7.46
N ASP A 73 -12.89 8.40 7.25
CA ASP A 73 -12.10 8.27 6.02
C ASP A 73 -11.93 6.82 5.56
N ARG A 74 -13.03 6.06 5.49
CA ARG A 74 -13.07 4.91 4.57
C ARG A 74 -13.22 5.46 3.15
N ARG A 75 -12.16 6.11 2.67
CA ARG A 75 -12.09 6.74 1.36
C ARG A 75 -12.30 5.68 0.29
N ILE A 76 -13.39 5.80 -0.43
CA ILE A 76 -13.61 5.07 -1.68
C ILE A 76 -12.40 5.35 -2.57
N ARG A 77 -11.65 4.30 -2.88
CA ARG A 77 -10.48 4.41 -3.76
C ARG A 77 -10.98 4.40 -5.21
N PRO A 78 -10.57 5.35 -6.06
CA PRO A 78 -11.04 5.47 -7.44
C PRO A 78 -10.36 4.45 -8.39
N TYR A 79 -9.79 3.38 -7.84
CA TYR A 79 -9.09 2.34 -8.57
C TYR A 79 -9.44 0.97 -8.00
N SER A 80 -9.30 -0.06 -8.83
CA SER A 80 -9.71 -1.42 -8.48
C SER A 80 -8.73 -2.11 -7.51
N ARG A 81 -9.23 -3.14 -6.82
CA ARG A 81 -8.39 -4.04 -6.01
C ARG A 81 -7.31 -4.73 -6.84
N GLU A 82 -7.66 -5.11 -8.07
CA GLU A 82 -6.76 -5.80 -8.98
C GLU A 82 -5.62 -4.89 -9.40
N THR A 83 -5.92 -3.64 -9.75
CA THR A 83 -4.88 -2.64 -10.08
C THR A 83 -3.96 -2.38 -8.88
N ALA A 84 -4.51 -2.34 -7.67
CA ALA A 84 -3.74 -2.11 -6.45
C ALA A 84 -2.86 -3.31 -6.04
N ALA A 85 -3.34 -4.54 -6.23
CA ALA A 85 -2.65 -5.76 -5.80
C ALA A 85 -1.78 -6.39 -6.91
N PHE A 86 -2.21 -6.30 -8.16
CA PHE A 86 -1.66 -6.99 -9.32
C PHE A 86 -1.55 -6.06 -10.56
N PRO A 87 -0.79 -4.96 -10.49
CA PRO A 87 -0.63 -4.04 -11.61
C PRO A 87 0.03 -4.68 -12.85
N LEU A 88 0.72 -5.80 -12.67
CA LEU A 88 1.42 -6.55 -13.71
C LEU A 88 1.07 -8.04 -13.63
N SER A 89 1.03 -8.71 -14.77
CA SER A 89 0.47 -10.07 -14.90
C SER A 89 1.24 -11.13 -14.08
N TRP A 90 2.56 -11.04 -14.03
CA TRP A 90 3.39 -12.00 -13.27
C TRP A 90 3.18 -11.93 -11.76
N LEU A 91 2.68 -10.82 -11.23
CA LEU A 91 2.34 -10.69 -9.80
C LEU A 91 1.17 -11.60 -9.39
N LYS A 92 0.37 -12.09 -10.35
CA LYS A 92 -0.69 -13.08 -10.08
C LYS A 92 -0.12 -14.46 -9.77
N GLN A 93 1.08 -14.78 -10.27
CA GLN A 93 1.73 -16.08 -10.05
C GLN A 93 2.51 -16.08 -8.74
N ARG A 94 3.21 -14.99 -8.43
CA ARG A 94 4.06 -14.85 -7.25
C ARG A 94 3.83 -13.48 -6.62
N LYS A 95 3.14 -13.47 -5.49
CA LYS A 95 2.79 -12.24 -4.76
C LYS A 95 3.51 -12.20 -3.41
N PHE A 96 4.33 -11.18 -3.24
CA PHE A 96 4.77 -10.74 -1.91
C PHE A 96 3.80 -9.69 -1.38
N TRP A 97 3.34 -9.86 -0.14
CA TRP A 97 2.39 -8.97 0.51
C TRP A 97 3.10 -8.05 1.51
N PRO A 98 2.96 -6.72 1.38
CA PRO A 98 3.27 -5.81 2.48
C PRO A 98 2.42 -6.19 3.70
N THR A 99 3.06 -6.31 4.86
CA THR A 99 2.38 -6.71 6.11
C THR A 99 1.60 -5.55 6.72
N VAL A 100 2.09 -4.32 6.55
CA VAL A 100 1.51 -3.08 7.09
C VAL A 100 1.41 -1.99 6.03
N GLY A 101 0.60 -0.97 6.31
CA GLY A 101 0.47 0.22 5.47
C GLY A 101 1.72 1.09 5.47
N ARG A 102 1.59 2.31 4.93
CA ARG A 102 2.68 3.30 5.01
C ARG A 102 2.94 3.67 6.47
N VAL A 103 4.21 3.69 6.85
CA VAL A 103 4.67 4.07 8.19
C VAL A 103 4.44 5.59 8.40
N ASP A 104 4.11 5.96 9.64
CA ASP A 104 4.09 7.35 10.08
C ASP A 104 5.41 7.67 10.79
N ASP A 105 6.32 8.29 10.04
CA ASP A 105 7.67 8.59 10.52
C ASP A 105 7.64 9.62 11.67
N ALA A 106 6.82 10.66 11.54
CA ALA A 106 6.75 11.75 12.51
C ALA A 106 6.19 11.28 13.86
N TYR A 107 5.20 10.38 13.84
CA TYR A 107 4.67 9.81 15.07
C TYR A 107 5.73 9.01 15.84
N GLY A 108 6.55 8.23 15.14
CA GLY A 108 7.62 7.43 15.74
C GLY A 108 8.70 8.28 16.41
N ASP A 109 9.07 9.41 15.80
CA ASP A 109 10.06 10.34 16.36
C ASP A 109 9.56 11.04 17.63
N ILE A 110 8.25 11.31 17.71
CA ILE A 110 7.63 12.00 18.86
C ILE A 110 7.32 11.01 20.00
N ASN A 111 7.02 9.75 19.68
CA ASN A 111 6.62 8.71 20.64
C ASN A 111 7.64 7.57 20.63
N LEU A 112 8.85 7.87 21.10
CA LEU A 112 9.98 6.97 21.02
C LEU A 112 9.79 5.73 21.92
N VAL A 113 9.57 4.57 21.29
CA VAL A 113 9.49 3.26 21.96
C VAL A 113 10.50 2.33 21.28
N CYS A 114 11.56 1.96 22.01
CA CYS A 114 12.66 1.13 21.49
C CYS A 114 12.79 -0.24 22.18
N GLU A 115 11.79 -0.61 22.98
CA GLU A 115 11.68 -1.91 23.64
C GLU A 115 10.36 -2.55 23.23
N CYS A 116 10.29 -3.88 23.30
CA CYS A 116 9.04 -4.59 23.09
C CYS A 116 8.13 -4.32 24.30
N PRO A 117 6.99 -3.62 24.13
CA PRO A 117 6.01 -3.53 25.21
C PRO A 117 5.50 -4.93 25.54
N SER A 118 5.08 -5.12 26.80
CA SER A 118 4.39 -6.34 27.19
C SER A 118 3.05 -6.48 26.47
N VAL A 119 2.52 -7.69 26.43
CA VAL A 119 1.19 -7.94 25.82
C VAL A 119 0.10 -7.16 26.55
N ASP A 120 0.23 -6.99 27.86
CA ASP A 120 -0.73 -6.24 28.68
C ASP A 120 -0.69 -4.74 28.33
N GLU A 121 0.50 -4.16 28.20
CA GLU A 121 0.68 -2.75 27.79
C GLU A 121 0.12 -2.47 26.39
N LEU A 122 0.28 -3.40 25.45
CA LEU A 122 -0.32 -3.30 24.11
C LEU A 122 -1.85 -3.34 24.17
N ALA A 123 -2.40 -4.25 24.98
CA ALA A 123 -3.84 -4.39 25.14
C ALA A 123 -4.48 -3.13 25.74
N GLU A 124 -3.81 -2.47 26.69
CA GLU A 124 -4.27 -1.21 27.28
C GLU A 124 -4.27 -0.03 26.28
N GLN A 125 -3.36 -0.06 25.31
CA GLN A 125 -3.26 0.95 24.24
C GLN A 125 -4.28 0.75 23.10
N GLY A 126 -5.11 -0.31 23.16
CA GLY A 126 -6.14 -0.59 22.17
C GLY A 126 -5.60 -1.03 20.80
N LEU A 127 -4.38 -1.57 20.78
CA LEU A 127 -3.70 -2.14 19.61
C LEU A 127 -3.93 -3.65 19.50
#